data_AF-A0A482ZKA2-F1
#
_entry.id   AF-A0A482ZKA2-F1
#
_cell.length_a   1.000
_cell.length_b   1.000
_cell.length_c   1.000
_cell.angle_alpha   90.00
_cell.angle_beta   90.00
_cell.angle_gamma   90.00
#
_symmetry.space_group_name_H-M   'P 1'
#
loop_
_entity.id
_entity.type
_entity.pdbx_description
1 polymer ?
#
loop_
_entity_poly.entity_id
_entity_poly.type
_entity_poly.pdbx_seq_one_letter_code
_entity_poly.pdbx_strand_id
1 'polypeptide(L)'
;MLLPNFNYLSKSWVNVEKIFDRSDHLRWLCAMQGYAYVGSFDSTTYNLFKNRGDFLAVLDDEYLFETVGKSYIQIMCLGYFRGEEKLEDQDSLISALIKRADYEELNELISFVRTFYKPSDLKTQKKVYELWPKLLEIMDTNSKEGRQLASELCHWAAHITDLNDKQKSWLLKVAPYAQENYNAHILLKSLARLSDKFPFGVGEVWKKMLVNRLDDYSDKAIKTMFRNLICKGSNGKRVAKEIADLYLRHGSSRPNEWLTKILMNTKKVNQQITK
;
A
#
# COMPACT_ATOMS: atom_id res chain seq x y z
N MET A 1 -0.22 12.50 27.06
CA MET A 1 0.71 13.45 27.72
C MET A 1 1.99 12.68 28.07
N LEU A 2 3.18 13.29 27.94
CA LEU A 2 4.33 13.19 28.87
C LEU A 2 5.66 12.47 28.54
N LEU A 3 5.84 11.59 27.55
CA LEU A 3 7.18 10.95 27.41
C LEU A 3 8.30 11.90 26.94
N PRO A 4 8.11 12.74 25.91
CA PRO A 4 9.07 13.79 25.59
C PRO A 4 9.22 14.81 26.73
N ASN A 5 8.15 15.02 27.51
CA ASN A 5 8.19 15.95 28.62
C ASN A 5 9.05 15.44 29.79
N PHE A 6 9.20 14.13 29.92
CA PHE A 6 10.12 13.53 30.89
C PHE A 6 11.57 13.91 30.64
N ASN A 7 11.94 14.27 29.40
CA ASN A 7 13.27 14.81 29.11
C ASN A 7 13.51 16.16 29.79
N TYR A 8 12.46 16.88 30.23
CA TYR A 8 12.58 18.12 31.01
C TYR A 8 12.54 17.89 32.52
N LEU A 9 12.28 16.67 32.99
CA LEU A 9 12.30 16.32 34.40
C LEU A 9 13.67 15.75 34.79
N SER A 10 14.06 15.92 36.06
CA SER A 10 15.32 15.35 36.54
C SER A 10 15.33 13.82 36.37
N LYS A 11 16.45 13.28 35.87
CA LYS A 11 16.68 11.83 35.74
C LYS A 11 16.53 11.09 37.07
N SER A 12 16.72 11.76 38.21
CA SER A 12 16.49 11.18 39.53
C SER A 12 15.01 10.98 39.88
N TRP A 13 14.11 11.68 39.19
CA TRP A 13 12.66 11.64 39.43
C TRP A 13 11.91 10.80 38.39
N VAL A 14 12.38 10.73 37.15
CA VAL A 14 11.78 9.88 36.11
C VAL A 14 12.58 8.59 35.96
N ASN A 15 12.00 7.50 36.43
CA ASN A 15 12.50 6.16 36.15
C ASN A 15 11.54 5.47 35.15
N VAL A 16 11.88 5.54 33.86
CA VAL A 16 11.08 4.94 32.77
C VAL A 16 10.93 3.43 32.97
N GLU A 17 11.96 2.74 33.46
CA GLU A 17 11.89 1.30 33.71
C GLU A 17 10.81 0.96 34.75
N LYS A 18 10.69 1.76 35.82
CA LYS A 18 9.64 1.58 36.84
C LYS A 18 8.23 1.95 36.36
N ILE A 19 8.12 2.92 35.47
CA ILE A 19 6.81 3.34 34.90
C ILE A 19 6.26 2.25 33.99
N PHE A 20 7.14 1.66 33.18
CA PHE A 20 6.79 0.62 32.22
C PHE A 20 7.08 -0.78 32.76
N ASP A 21 7.12 -1.00 34.07
CA ASP A 21 7.51 -2.29 34.65
C ASP A 21 6.44 -3.36 34.37
N ARG A 22 6.84 -4.43 33.65
CA ARG A 22 5.94 -5.54 33.27
C ARG A 22 5.56 -6.42 34.45
N SER A 23 6.28 -6.34 35.58
CA SER A 23 5.92 -7.09 36.78
C SER A 23 4.59 -6.62 37.40
N ASP A 24 4.21 -5.37 37.15
CA ASP A 24 2.91 -4.78 37.49
C ASP A 24 2.11 -4.58 36.19
N HIS A 25 1.35 -5.61 35.81
CA HIS A 25 0.65 -5.63 34.52
C HIS A 25 -0.29 -4.44 34.32
N LEU A 26 -1.06 -4.04 35.35
CA LEU A 26 -1.97 -2.90 35.25
C LEU A 26 -1.23 -1.60 35.02
N ARG A 27 -0.09 -1.41 35.70
CA ARG A 27 0.77 -0.23 35.50
C ARG A 27 1.36 -0.21 34.10
N TRP A 28 1.92 -1.34 33.64
CA TRP A 28 2.46 -1.46 32.30
C TRP A 28 1.39 -1.17 31.24
N LEU A 29 0.20 -1.76 31.37
CA LEU A 29 -0.94 -1.56 30.49
C LEU A 29 -1.33 -0.08 30.40
N CYS A 30 -1.52 0.60 31.54
CA CYS A 30 -1.80 2.03 31.59
C CYS A 30 -0.69 2.87 30.94
N ALA A 31 0.57 2.52 31.17
CA ALA A 31 1.71 3.24 30.63
C ALA A 31 1.82 3.08 29.10
N MET A 32 1.62 1.86 28.59
CA MET A 32 1.64 1.57 27.16
C MET A 32 0.47 2.23 26.43
N GLN A 33 -0.74 2.18 27.00
CA GLN A 33 -1.88 2.91 26.45
C GLN A 33 -1.60 4.42 26.36
N GLY A 34 -0.96 5.01 27.39
CA GLY A 34 -0.56 6.41 27.38
C GLY A 34 0.50 6.75 26.32
N TYR A 35 1.45 5.84 26.06
CA TYR A 35 2.50 6.03 25.06
C TYR A 35 1.97 6.03 23.62
N ALA A 36 0.94 5.23 23.33
CA ALA A 36 0.34 5.13 21.99
C ALA A 36 -0.06 6.48 21.38
N TYR A 37 -0.42 7.46 22.21
CA TYR A 37 -0.87 8.79 21.80
C TYR A 37 0.24 9.85 21.80
N VAL A 38 1.50 9.45 21.94
CA VAL A 38 2.63 10.39 21.85
C VAL A 38 2.83 10.77 20.38
N GLY A 39 2.51 12.02 20.03
CA GLY A 39 2.57 12.53 18.66
C GLY A 39 3.99 12.72 18.08
N SER A 40 5.04 12.36 18.80
CA SER A 40 6.44 12.49 18.38
C SER A 40 7.18 11.17 18.51
N PHE A 41 7.85 10.76 17.44
CA PHE A 41 8.73 9.60 17.45
C PHE A 41 10.08 9.96 18.12
N ASP A 42 10.42 9.21 19.16
CA ASP A 42 11.68 9.31 19.91
C ASP A 42 12.46 7.99 19.82
N SER A 43 13.66 8.04 19.23
CA SER A 43 14.47 6.84 18.98
C SER A 43 14.95 6.17 20.28
N THR A 44 15.16 6.93 21.35
CA THR A 44 15.61 6.38 22.64
C THR A 44 14.53 5.48 23.24
N THR A 45 13.30 6.01 23.33
CA THR A 45 12.14 5.28 23.84
C THR A 45 11.78 4.10 22.92
N TYR A 46 11.85 4.30 21.60
CA TYR A 46 11.63 3.24 20.62
C TYR A 46 12.55 2.04 20.87
N ASN A 47 13.86 2.29 20.96
CA ASN A 47 14.85 1.24 21.18
C ASN A 47 14.71 0.58 22.56
N LEU A 48 14.35 1.35 23.59
CA LEU A 48 14.06 0.78 24.92
C LEU A 48 12.93 -0.24 24.87
N PHE A 49 11.79 0.12 24.28
CA PHE A 49 10.61 -0.77 24.19
C PHE A 49 10.83 -1.93 23.23
N LYS A 50 11.56 -1.70 22.13
CA LYS A 50 12.00 -2.76 21.22
C LYS A 50 12.81 -3.82 21.97
N ASN A 51 13.88 -3.41 22.66
CA ASN A 51 14.79 -4.31 23.36
C ASN A 51 14.10 -5.12 24.48
N ARG A 52 13.04 -4.57 25.06
CA ARG A 52 12.24 -5.21 26.12
C ARG A 52 11.09 -6.08 25.60
N GLY A 53 10.89 -6.12 24.28
CA GLY A 53 9.80 -6.85 23.64
C GLY A 53 8.42 -6.24 23.91
N ASP A 54 8.35 -4.97 24.31
CA ASP A 54 7.12 -4.30 24.70
C ASP A 54 6.19 -4.08 23.50
N PHE A 55 6.72 -3.84 22.29
CA PHE A 55 5.92 -3.68 21.08
C PHE A 55 5.09 -4.91 20.75
N LEU A 56 5.72 -6.09 20.71
CA LEU A 56 5.02 -7.33 20.39
C LEU A 56 4.06 -7.72 21.51
N ALA A 57 4.42 -7.44 22.76
CA ALA A 57 3.56 -7.67 23.91
C ALA A 57 2.25 -6.88 23.88
N VAL A 58 2.26 -5.65 23.34
CA VAL A 58 1.03 -4.89 23.11
C VAL A 58 0.13 -5.59 22.09
N LEU A 59 0.73 -6.17 21.04
CA LEU A 59 -0.03 -6.86 20.00
C LEU A 59 -0.60 -8.21 20.48
N ASP A 60 0.07 -8.83 21.45
CA ASP A 60 -0.35 -10.10 22.05
C ASP A 60 -1.38 -9.92 23.20
N ASP A 61 -1.59 -8.69 23.67
CA ASP A 61 -2.55 -8.35 24.72
C ASP A 61 -3.88 -7.90 24.11
N GLU A 62 -4.96 -8.64 24.37
CA GLU A 62 -6.27 -8.42 23.73
C GLU A 62 -6.83 -7.01 23.98
N TYR A 63 -6.72 -6.51 25.22
CA TYR A 63 -7.23 -5.19 25.58
C TYR A 63 -6.41 -4.07 24.92
N LEU A 64 -5.08 -4.19 24.96
CA LEU A 64 -4.20 -3.20 24.33
C LEU A 64 -4.29 -3.24 22.81
N PHE A 65 -4.41 -4.42 22.20
CA PHE A 65 -4.55 -4.53 20.76
C PHE A 65 -5.82 -3.82 20.27
N GLU A 66 -6.96 -4.07 20.92
CA GLU A 66 -8.24 -3.44 20.58
C GLU A 66 -8.19 -1.92 20.75
N THR A 67 -7.54 -1.43 21.82
CA THR A 67 -7.54 0.00 22.16
C THR A 67 -6.47 0.82 21.44
N VAL A 68 -5.25 0.26 21.30
CA VAL A 68 -4.05 1.00 20.83
C VAL A 68 -3.13 0.20 19.91
N GLY A 69 -3.42 -1.07 19.60
CA GLY A 69 -2.54 -1.93 18.79
C GLY A 69 -2.15 -1.31 17.45
N LYS A 70 -3.11 -0.68 16.77
CA LYS A 70 -2.87 0.05 15.52
C LYS A 70 -1.81 1.14 15.66
N SER A 71 -1.88 1.94 16.72
CA SER A 71 -0.88 2.99 16.98
C SER A 71 0.52 2.42 17.15
N TYR A 72 0.66 1.24 17.75
CA TYR A 72 1.96 0.57 17.87
C TYR A 72 2.50 0.08 16.53
N ILE A 73 1.65 -0.47 15.66
CA ILE A 73 2.03 -0.82 14.28
C ILE A 73 2.50 0.42 13.51
N GLN A 74 1.81 1.55 13.69
CA GLN A 74 2.21 2.82 13.08
C GLN A 74 3.58 3.30 13.59
N ILE A 75 3.86 3.15 14.89
CA ILE A 75 5.18 3.47 15.47
C ILE A 75 6.27 2.54 14.90
N MET A 76 6.00 1.23 14.76
CA MET A 76 6.91 0.28 14.11
C MET A 76 7.21 0.70 12.66
N CYS A 77 6.19 1.12 11.92
CA CYS A 77 6.37 1.66 10.57
C CYS A 77 7.28 2.89 10.58
N LEU A 78 7.04 3.84 11.48
CA LEU A 78 7.87 5.03 11.61
C LEU A 78 9.34 4.68 11.89
N GLY A 79 9.61 3.70 12.76
CA GLY A 79 10.97 3.22 13.05
C GLY A 79 11.69 2.73 11.78
N TYR A 80 11.04 1.87 11.00
CA TYR A 80 11.60 1.35 9.75
C TYR A 80 11.82 2.43 8.68
N PHE A 81 10.85 3.34 8.49
CA PHE A 81 10.96 4.42 7.49
C PHE A 81 11.96 5.52 7.91
N ARG A 82 12.17 5.72 9.22
CA ARG A 82 13.23 6.61 9.74
C ARG A 82 14.62 5.98 9.65
N GLY A 83 14.70 4.65 9.59
CA GLY A 83 15.95 3.90 9.46
C GLY A 83 16.53 3.45 10.79
N GLU A 84 15.72 3.42 11.84
CA GLU A 84 16.07 2.77 13.12
C GLU A 84 16.21 1.26 12.97
N GLU A 85 15.62 0.68 11.92
CA GLU A 85 15.62 -0.76 11.65
C GLU A 85 15.78 -1.09 10.17
N LYS A 86 16.33 -2.28 9.92
CA LYS A 86 16.36 -2.94 8.61
C LYS A 86 15.50 -4.21 8.65
N LEU A 87 15.14 -4.75 7.49
CA LEU A 87 14.30 -5.96 7.43
C LEU A 87 15.08 -7.23 7.77
N GLU A 88 16.40 -7.18 7.53
CA GLU A 88 17.34 -8.27 7.74
C GLU A 88 17.77 -8.42 9.20
N ASP A 89 17.54 -7.39 10.02
CA ASP A 89 17.89 -7.43 11.44
C ASP A 89 17.02 -8.50 12.13
N GLN A 90 17.63 -9.35 12.96
CA GLN A 90 16.93 -10.46 13.62
C GLN A 90 15.83 -9.96 14.57
N ASP A 91 16.04 -8.80 15.17
CA ASP A 91 15.14 -8.15 16.12
C ASP A 91 14.20 -7.13 15.46
N SER A 92 14.17 -7.05 14.13
CA SER A 92 13.36 -6.09 13.37
C SER A 92 11.87 -6.25 13.64
N LEU A 93 11.25 -5.20 14.18
CA LEU A 93 9.83 -5.19 14.52
C LEU A 93 8.93 -5.35 13.29
N ILE A 94 9.27 -4.68 12.18
CA ILE A 94 8.53 -4.85 10.92
C ILE A 94 8.71 -6.26 10.33
N SER A 95 9.89 -6.84 10.43
CA SER A 95 10.12 -8.24 10.02
C SER A 95 9.29 -9.21 10.86
N ALA A 96 9.20 -8.96 12.18
CA ALA A 96 8.36 -9.74 13.09
C ALA A 96 6.87 -9.63 12.72
N LEU A 97 6.36 -8.41 12.45
CA LEU A 97 4.98 -8.18 12.02
C LEU A 97 4.63 -8.96 10.74
N ILE A 98 5.53 -8.94 9.75
CA ILE A 98 5.37 -9.69 8.50
C ILE A 98 5.34 -11.21 8.77
N LYS A 99 6.22 -11.72 9.65
CA LYS A 99 6.28 -13.15 9.98
C LYS A 99 5.07 -13.66 10.75
N ARG A 100 4.45 -12.82 11.58
CA ARG A 100 3.21 -13.15 12.31
C ARG A 100 2.05 -13.41 11.35
N ALA A 101 2.06 -12.76 10.19
CA ALA A 101 1.08 -12.92 9.12
C ALA A 101 -0.38 -12.71 9.58
N ASP A 102 -0.59 -11.93 10.65
CA ASP A 102 -1.91 -11.58 11.13
C ASP A 102 -2.59 -10.57 10.19
N TYR A 103 -3.86 -10.83 9.84
CA TYR A 103 -4.58 -10.03 8.86
C TYR A 103 -4.77 -8.59 9.31
N GLU A 104 -5.18 -8.36 10.56
CA GLU A 104 -5.46 -7.01 11.06
C GLU A 104 -4.17 -6.21 11.20
N GLU A 105 -3.12 -6.85 11.70
CA GLU A 105 -1.78 -6.26 11.80
C GLU A 105 -1.24 -5.83 10.43
N LEU A 106 -1.28 -6.72 9.44
CA LEU A 106 -0.81 -6.45 8.09
C LEU A 106 -1.67 -5.41 7.36
N ASN A 107 -2.98 -5.42 7.59
CA ASN A 107 -3.88 -4.44 7.02
C ASN A 107 -3.56 -3.03 7.53
N GLU A 108 -3.28 -2.87 8.83
CA GLU A 108 -2.84 -1.60 9.41
C GLU A 108 -1.47 -1.17 8.85
N LEU A 109 -0.51 -2.08 8.76
CA LEU A 109 0.79 -1.82 8.12
C LEU A 109 0.60 -1.26 6.70
N ILE A 110 -0.17 -1.93 5.85
CA ILE A 110 -0.38 -1.53 4.46
C ILE A 110 -1.08 -0.17 4.38
N SER A 111 -2.12 0.00 5.19
CA SER A 111 -2.92 1.23 5.26
C SER A 111 -2.10 2.42 5.73
N PHE A 112 -1.25 2.24 6.75
CA PHE A 112 -0.43 3.31 7.25
C PHE A 112 0.70 3.67 6.30
N VAL A 113 1.36 2.68 5.68
CA VAL A 113 2.43 2.94 4.71
C VAL A 113 1.97 3.80 3.53
N ARG A 114 0.71 3.63 3.10
CA ARG A 114 0.08 4.49 2.08
C ARG A 114 0.17 5.99 2.45
N THR A 115 0.09 6.33 3.73
CA THR A 115 0.13 7.74 4.19
C THR A 115 1.49 8.40 3.96
N PHE A 116 2.55 7.61 3.78
CA PHE A 116 3.88 8.14 3.43
C PHE A 116 4.01 8.53 1.97
N TYR A 117 3.01 8.27 1.12
CA TYR A 117 3.09 8.65 -0.29
C TYR A 117 3.28 10.16 -0.44
N LYS A 118 4.47 10.52 -0.93
CA LYS A 118 4.82 11.86 -1.39
C LYS A 118 5.40 11.75 -2.79
N PRO A 119 4.88 12.52 -3.77
CA PRO A 119 5.47 12.53 -5.11
C PRO A 119 6.97 12.80 -5.05
N SER A 120 7.76 12.02 -5.78
CA SER A 120 9.22 12.14 -5.90
C SER A 120 10.04 11.83 -4.63
N ASP A 121 9.45 11.26 -3.57
CA ASP A 121 10.21 10.78 -2.42
C ASP A 121 10.83 9.40 -2.67
N LEU A 122 12.07 9.40 -3.17
CA LEU A 122 12.82 8.18 -3.48
C LEU A 122 13.20 7.35 -2.24
N LYS A 123 13.38 7.99 -1.07
CA LYS A 123 13.76 7.27 0.16
C LYS A 123 12.59 6.41 0.63
N THR A 124 11.40 7.00 0.70
CA THR A 124 10.17 6.29 1.04
C THR A 124 9.86 5.22 -0.02
N GLN A 125 9.99 5.54 -1.31
CA GLN A 125 9.77 4.56 -2.38
C GLN A 125 10.67 3.32 -2.23
N LYS A 126 11.97 3.51 -1.94
CA LYS A 126 12.89 2.38 -1.75
C LYS A 126 12.45 1.47 -0.61
N LYS A 127 12.05 2.03 0.53
CA LYS A 127 11.53 1.29 1.69
C LYS A 127 10.24 0.53 1.36
N VAL A 128 9.31 1.14 0.62
CA VAL A 128 8.11 0.45 0.12
C VAL A 128 8.47 -0.72 -0.80
N TYR A 129 9.46 -0.55 -1.68
CA TYR A 129 9.93 -1.59 -2.61
C TYR A 129 10.65 -2.75 -1.92
N GLU A 130 11.26 -2.50 -0.76
CA GLU A 130 11.83 -3.54 0.11
C GLU A 130 10.72 -4.36 0.79
N LEU A 131 9.67 -3.70 1.29
CA LEU A 131 8.55 -4.35 1.98
C LEU A 131 7.62 -5.15 1.05
N TRP A 132 7.30 -4.61 -0.12
CA TRP A 132 6.28 -5.18 -1.01
C TRP A 132 6.51 -6.67 -1.33
N PRO A 133 7.68 -7.12 -1.81
CA PRO A 133 7.89 -8.54 -2.09
C PRO A 133 7.71 -9.44 -0.86
N LYS A 134 8.05 -8.96 0.35
CA LYS A 134 7.86 -9.72 1.59
C LYS A 134 6.39 -9.96 1.92
N LEU A 135 5.55 -8.95 1.72
CA LEU A 135 4.11 -9.11 1.87
C LEU A 135 3.51 -10.05 0.81
N LEU A 136 4.03 -10.02 -0.42
CA LEU A 136 3.59 -10.92 -1.49
C LEU A 136 4.04 -12.37 -1.29
N GLU A 137 5.08 -12.62 -0.50
CA GLU A 137 5.60 -13.96 -0.19
C GLU A 137 4.70 -14.69 0.81
N ILE A 138 4.14 -13.97 1.79
CA ILE A 138 3.34 -14.56 2.88
C ILE A 138 1.84 -14.58 2.61
N MET A 139 1.37 -13.85 1.60
CA MET A 139 -0.04 -13.67 1.32
C MET A 139 -0.69 -14.91 0.72
N ASP A 140 -1.68 -15.49 1.40
CA ASP A 140 -2.49 -16.59 0.87
C ASP A 140 -3.74 -16.08 0.15
N THR A 141 -3.66 -15.95 -1.17
CA THR A 141 -4.80 -15.49 -1.99
C THR A 141 -5.94 -16.52 -2.15
N ASN A 142 -5.81 -17.73 -1.58
CA ASN A 142 -6.92 -18.68 -1.48
C ASN A 142 -7.90 -18.30 -0.35
N SER A 143 -7.39 -17.70 0.72
CA SER A 143 -8.19 -17.13 1.81
C SER A 143 -8.87 -15.80 1.40
N LYS A 144 -9.96 -15.45 2.09
CA LYS A 144 -10.64 -14.16 1.86
C LYS A 144 -9.77 -13.01 2.35
N GLU A 145 -9.17 -13.18 3.51
CA GLU A 145 -8.29 -12.25 4.20
C GLU A 145 -7.07 -11.93 3.31
N GLY A 146 -6.42 -12.94 2.73
CA GLY A 146 -5.31 -12.73 1.81
C GLY A 146 -5.71 -12.04 0.51
N ARG A 147 -6.90 -12.29 -0.03
CA ARG A 147 -7.44 -11.51 -1.16
C ARG A 147 -7.73 -10.05 -0.79
N GLN A 148 -8.22 -9.79 0.42
CA GLN A 148 -8.44 -8.44 0.93
C GLN A 148 -7.10 -7.71 1.12
N LEU A 149 -6.06 -8.36 1.66
CA LEU A 149 -4.71 -7.80 1.73
C LEU A 149 -4.13 -7.50 0.34
N ALA A 150 -4.35 -8.38 -0.64
CA ALA A 150 -3.96 -8.10 -2.03
C ALA A 150 -4.67 -6.85 -2.57
N SER A 151 -5.95 -6.70 -2.25
CA SER A 151 -6.74 -5.52 -2.57
C SER A 151 -6.14 -4.26 -1.95
N GLU A 152 -5.74 -4.29 -0.69
CA GLU A 152 -5.12 -3.16 0.00
C GLU A 152 -3.73 -2.80 -0.57
N LEU A 153 -2.92 -3.79 -0.95
CA LEU A 153 -1.64 -3.52 -1.61
C LEU A 153 -1.78 -2.77 -2.94
N CYS A 154 -2.97 -2.71 -3.54
CA CYS A 154 -3.21 -1.88 -4.72
C CYS A 154 -2.97 -0.38 -4.45
N HIS A 155 -3.13 0.09 -3.20
CA HIS A 155 -2.79 1.47 -2.83
C HIS A 155 -1.31 1.78 -3.06
N TRP A 156 -0.44 0.79 -2.88
CA TRP A 156 1.00 0.99 -3.01
C TRP A 156 1.44 1.23 -4.46
N ALA A 157 0.58 0.96 -5.45
CA ALA A 157 0.82 1.32 -6.85
C ALA A 157 1.07 2.83 -7.04
N ALA A 158 0.61 3.68 -6.11
CA ALA A 158 0.94 5.10 -6.08
C ALA A 158 2.46 5.36 -5.98
N HIS A 159 3.20 4.51 -5.26
CA HIS A 159 4.66 4.62 -5.12
C HIS A 159 5.41 4.17 -6.37
N ILE A 160 4.78 3.48 -7.33
CA ILE A 160 5.46 3.05 -8.55
C ILE A 160 5.61 4.23 -9.52
N THR A 161 6.83 4.61 -9.87
CA THR A 161 7.13 5.68 -10.85
C THR A 161 7.72 5.15 -12.15
N ASP A 162 8.35 3.98 -12.09
CA ASP A 162 8.93 3.25 -13.22
C ASP A 162 8.40 1.81 -13.21
N LEU A 163 8.07 1.27 -14.38
CA LEU A 163 7.41 -0.02 -14.53
C LEU A 163 8.30 -1.01 -15.30
N ASN A 164 9.38 -1.47 -14.65
CA ASN A 164 10.14 -2.62 -15.13
C ASN A 164 9.45 -3.94 -14.78
N ASP A 165 10.07 -5.06 -15.17
CA ASP A 165 9.50 -6.41 -14.95
C ASP A 165 9.25 -6.73 -13.48
N LYS A 166 10.10 -6.24 -12.56
CA LYS A 166 9.93 -6.45 -11.12
C LYS A 166 8.66 -5.76 -10.61
N GLN A 167 8.52 -4.46 -10.82
CA GLN A 167 7.32 -3.72 -10.40
C GLN A 167 6.05 -4.22 -11.10
N LYS A 168 6.15 -4.59 -12.39
CA LYS A 168 5.03 -5.17 -13.13
C LYS A 168 4.60 -6.50 -12.52
N SER A 169 5.53 -7.38 -12.13
CA SER A 169 5.21 -8.65 -11.49
C SER A 169 4.45 -8.49 -10.17
N TRP A 170 4.77 -7.46 -9.38
CA TRP A 170 4.06 -7.14 -8.14
C TRP A 170 2.61 -6.73 -8.41
N LEU A 171 2.41 -5.83 -9.38
CA LEU A 171 1.07 -5.39 -9.78
C LEU A 171 0.23 -6.55 -10.34
N LEU A 172 0.82 -7.43 -11.15
CA LEU A 172 0.13 -8.59 -11.71
C LEU A 172 -0.35 -9.59 -10.64
N LYS A 173 0.34 -9.68 -9.50
CA LYS A 173 -0.07 -10.52 -8.37
C LYS A 173 -1.29 -9.97 -7.64
N VAL A 174 -1.38 -8.65 -7.46
CA VAL A 174 -2.46 -8.02 -6.67
C VAL A 174 -3.66 -7.59 -7.51
N ALA A 175 -3.46 -7.27 -8.80
CA ALA A 175 -4.50 -6.73 -9.67
C ALA A 175 -5.79 -7.56 -9.74
N PRO A 176 -5.78 -8.92 -9.79
CA PRO A 176 -7.01 -9.71 -9.82
C PRO A 176 -7.95 -9.47 -8.63
N TYR A 177 -7.39 -9.04 -7.50
CA TYR A 177 -8.08 -8.89 -6.23
C TYR A 177 -8.42 -7.43 -5.89
N ALA A 178 -8.18 -6.51 -6.83
CA ALA A 178 -8.38 -5.08 -6.58
C ALA A 178 -9.84 -4.73 -6.19
N GLN A 179 -10.83 -5.55 -6.54
CA GLN A 179 -12.23 -5.32 -6.19
C GLN A 179 -12.64 -5.92 -4.82
N GLU A 180 -11.86 -6.84 -4.26
CA GLU A 180 -12.20 -7.58 -3.02
C GLU A 180 -12.43 -6.66 -1.81
N ASN A 181 -11.74 -5.52 -1.78
CA ASN A 181 -11.99 -4.43 -0.83
C ASN A 181 -12.25 -3.08 -1.52
N TYR A 182 -12.90 -3.11 -2.69
CA TYR A 182 -13.31 -1.92 -3.45
C TYR A 182 -12.18 -0.96 -3.89
N ASN A 183 -10.94 -1.45 -3.94
CA ASN A 183 -9.74 -0.66 -4.26
C ASN A 183 -9.42 -0.56 -5.77
N ALA A 184 -10.23 -1.16 -6.65
CA ALA A 184 -9.99 -1.15 -8.09
C ALA A 184 -9.86 0.25 -8.68
N HIS A 185 -10.67 1.19 -8.19
CA HIS A 185 -10.63 2.59 -8.63
C HIS A 185 -9.30 3.29 -8.30
N ILE A 186 -8.62 2.89 -7.22
CA ILE A 186 -7.30 3.41 -6.84
C ILE A 186 -6.22 2.82 -7.74
N LEU A 187 -6.27 1.52 -8.00
CA LEU A 187 -5.34 0.88 -8.92
C LEU A 187 -5.46 1.50 -10.33
N LEU A 188 -6.68 1.67 -10.84
CA LEU A 188 -6.95 2.34 -12.12
C LEU A 188 -6.33 3.73 -12.21
N LYS A 189 -6.43 4.55 -11.16
CA LYS A 189 -5.80 5.89 -11.12
C LYS A 189 -4.28 5.79 -11.23
N SER A 190 -3.65 4.87 -10.49
CA SER A 190 -2.21 4.64 -10.54
C SER A 190 -1.75 4.12 -11.91
N LEU A 191 -2.50 3.19 -12.50
CA LEU A 191 -2.25 2.68 -13.85
C LEU A 191 -2.38 3.78 -14.91
N ALA A 192 -3.40 4.63 -14.82
CA ALA A 192 -3.55 5.77 -15.72
C ALA A 192 -2.35 6.72 -15.65
N ARG A 193 -1.84 7.01 -14.45
CA ARG A 193 -0.62 7.81 -14.26
C ARG A 193 0.60 7.16 -14.92
N LEU A 194 0.75 5.83 -14.81
CA LEU A 194 1.87 5.09 -15.39
C LEU A 194 1.76 4.89 -16.91
N SER A 195 0.54 4.89 -17.45
CA SER A 195 0.27 4.52 -18.84
C SER A 195 0.86 5.45 -19.89
N ASP A 196 1.21 6.69 -19.52
CA ASP A 196 1.87 7.63 -20.41
C ASP A 196 3.26 7.12 -20.84
N LYS A 197 4.03 6.64 -19.86
CA LYS A 197 5.38 6.08 -20.06
C LYS A 197 5.35 4.60 -20.43
N PHE A 198 4.46 3.82 -19.82
CA PHE A 198 4.45 2.35 -19.92
C PHE A 198 3.09 1.78 -20.39
N PRO A 199 2.55 2.21 -21.53
CA PRO A 199 1.17 1.87 -21.91
C PRO A 199 0.93 0.37 -22.07
N PHE A 200 1.89 -0.38 -22.64
CA PHE A 200 1.73 -1.82 -22.83
C PHE A 200 1.83 -2.61 -21.51
N GLY A 201 2.81 -2.28 -20.66
CA GLY A 201 2.93 -2.89 -19.33
C GLY A 201 1.71 -2.62 -18.46
N VAL A 202 1.17 -1.40 -18.52
CA VAL A 202 -0.10 -1.06 -17.88
C VAL A 202 -1.27 -1.85 -18.48
N GLY A 203 -1.31 -1.99 -19.80
CA GLY A 203 -2.34 -2.79 -20.48
C GLY A 203 -2.36 -4.25 -20.01
N GLU A 204 -1.20 -4.86 -19.77
CA GLU A 204 -1.11 -6.22 -19.19
C GLU A 204 -1.72 -6.29 -17.79
N VAL A 205 -1.35 -5.36 -16.89
CA VAL A 205 -1.90 -5.31 -15.53
C VAL A 205 -3.41 -5.05 -15.56
N TRP A 206 -3.87 -4.15 -16.42
CA TRP A 206 -5.28 -3.83 -16.55
C TRP A 206 -6.11 -5.03 -17.05
N LYS A 207 -5.60 -5.78 -18.04
CA LYS A 207 -6.21 -7.05 -18.45
C LYS A 207 -6.30 -8.05 -17.30
N LYS A 208 -5.24 -8.15 -16.49
CA LYS A 208 -5.20 -9.06 -15.34
C LYS A 208 -6.20 -8.67 -14.25
N MET A 209 -6.42 -7.38 -14.05
CA MET A 209 -7.44 -6.84 -13.14
C MET A 209 -8.86 -7.23 -13.60
N LEU A 210 -9.10 -7.32 -14.91
CA LEU A 210 -10.39 -7.67 -15.52
C LEU A 210 -10.70 -9.17 -15.56
N VAL A 211 -9.85 -10.05 -15.01
CA VAL A 211 -10.17 -11.48 -14.93
C VAL A 211 -11.43 -11.70 -14.07
N ASN A 212 -11.58 -10.87 -13.03
CA ASN A 212 -12.79 -10.80 -12.23
C ASN A 212 -13.64 -9.61 -12.69
N ARG A 213 -14.96 -9.69 -12.49
CA ARG A 213 -15.87 -8.58 -12.86
C ARG A 213 -15.42 -7.31 -12.16
N LEU A 214 -15.18 -6.27 -12.95
CA LEU A 214 -14.90 -4.91 -12.50
C LEU A 214 -16.00 -3.99 -12.97
N ASP A 215 -16.50 -3.15 -12.07
CA ASP A 215 -17.35 -2.05 -12.49
C ASP A 215 -16.48 -0.90 -13.06
N ASP A 216 -17.11 -0.03 -13.83
CA ASP A 216 -16.48 1.03 -14.62
C ASP A 216 -16.25 2.33 -13.82
N TYR A 217 -15.92 2.20 -12.53
CA TYR A 217 -15.89 3.30 -11.55
C TYR A 217 -14.99 4.51 -11.90
N SER A 218 -14.04 4.38 -12.84
CA SER A 218 -13.08 5.45 -13.16
C SER A 218 -12.99 5.76 -14.65
N ASP A 219 -14.02 6.42 -15.17
CA ASP A 219 -14.07 6.92 -16.55
C ASP A 219 -12.79 7.68 -16.97
N LYS A 220 -12.37 8.66 -16.15
CA LYS A 220 -11.16 9.46 -16.44
C LYS A 220 -9.91 8.59 -16.57
N ALA A 221 -9.70 7.63 -15.67
CA ALA A 221 -8.54 6.75 -15.71
C ALA A 221 -8.56 5.84 -16.94
N ILE A 222 -9.71 5.21 -17.20
CA ILE A 222 -9.93 4.32 -18.34
C ILE A 222 -9.70 5.06 -19.66
N LYS A 223 -10.31 6.24 -19.85
CA LYS A 223 -10.11 7.07 -21.04
C LYS A 223 -8.66 7.48 -21.23
N THR A 224 -7.96 7.85 -20.16
CA THR A 224 -6.53 8.20 -20.23
C THR A 224 -5.69 7.02 -20.72
N MET A 225 -5.87 5.84 -20.13
CA MET A 225 -5.14 4.63 -20.55
C MET A 225 -5.43 4.26 -22.01
N PHE A 226 -6.69 4.33 -22.45
CA PHE A 226 -7.03 4.09 -23.85
C PHE A 226 -6.36 5.09 -24.79
N ARG A 227 -6.36 6.38 -24.48
CA ARG A 227 -5.65 7.39 -25.29
C ARG A 227 -4.16 7.06 -25.40
N ASN A 228 -3.53 6.77 -24.27
CA ASN A 228 -2.08 6.50 -24.21
C ASN A 228 -1.71 5.23 -24.99
N LEU A 229 -2.55 4.19 -24.94
CA LEU A 229 -2.41 3.01 -25.81
C LEU A 229 -2.56 3.37 -27.29
N ILE A 230 -3.64 4.07 -27.68
CA ILE A 230 -3.92 4.41 -29.08
C ILE A 230 -2.80 5.25 -29.71
N CYS A 231 -2.16 6.12 -28.92
CA CYS A 231 -0.99 6.90 -29.34
C CYS A 231 0.20 6.03 -29.75
N LYS A 232 0.24 4.73 -29.37
CA LYS A 232 1.26 3.76 -29.79
C LYS A 232 0.89 3.02 -31.10
N GLY A 233 -0.02 3.58 -31.90
CA GLY A 233 -0.31 3.10 -33.25
C GLY A 233 -1.19 1.85 -33.30
N SER A 234 -1.00 1.02 -34.34
CA SER A 234 -1.85 -0.15 -34.62
C SER A 234 -1.84 -1.17 -33.48
N ASN A 235 -0.66 -1.47 -32.93
CA ASN A 235 -0.54 -2.41 -31.81
C ASN A 235 -1.27 -1.90 -30.55
N GLY A 236 -1.12 -0.61 -30.23
CA GLY A 236 -1.83 0.01 -29.12
C GLY A 236 -3.35 -0.01 -29.28
N LYS A 237 -3.85 0.25 -30.50
CA LYS A 237 -5.29 0.11 -30.82
C LYS A 237 -5.79 -1.31 -30.65
N ARG A 238 -4.98 -2.32 -31.01
CA ARG A 238 -5.32 -3.74 -30.81
C ARG A 238 -5.47 -4.07 -29.33
N VAL A 239 -4.50 -3.69 -28.50
CA VAL A 239 -4.56 -3.91 -27.04
C VAL A 239 -5.75 -3.17 -26.41
N ALA A 240 -6.04 -1.95 -26.84
CA ALA A 240 -7.20 -1.20 -26.35
C ALA A 240 -8.53 -1.92 -26.67
N LYS A 241 -8.65 -2.49 -27.88
CA LYS A 241 -9.82 -3.29 -28.26
C LYS A 241 -9.95 -4.56 -27.42
N GLU A 242 -8.84 -5.30 -27.23
CA GLU A 242 -8.83 -6.49 -26.37
C GLU A 242 -9.37 -6.17 -24.96
N ILE A 243 -8.94 -5.05 -24.38
CA ILE A 243 -9.39 -4.60 -23.05
C ILE A 243 -10.88 -4.21 -23.07
N ALA A 244 -11.33 -3.46 -24.07
CA ALA A 244 -12.74 -3.11 -24.21
C ALA A 244 -13.64 -4.36 -24.37
N ASP A 245 -13.16 -5.37 -25.08
CA ASP A 245 -13.86 -6.65 -25.24
C ASP A 245 -13.93 -7.43 -23.93
N LEU A 246 -12.91 -7.36 -23.06
CA LEU A 246 -12.97 -7.93 -21.72
C LEU A 246 -14.07 -7.27 -20.88
N TYR A 247 -14.16 -5.94 -20.88
CA TYR A 247 -15.26 -5.25 -20.19
C TYR A 247 -16.63 -5.68 -20.70
N LEU A 248 -16.79 -5.83 -22.02
CA LEU A 248 -18.04 -6.30 -22.61
C LEU A 248 -18.40 -7.71 -22.14
N ARG A 249 -17.43 -8.63 -22.09
CA ARG A 249 -17.65 -10.00 -21.56
C ARG A 249 -18.10 -10.01 -20.11
N HIS A 250 -17.69 -9.00 -19.33
CA HIS A 250 -18.13 -8.80 -17.95
C HIS A 250 -19.38 -7.92 -17.81
N GLY A 251 -20.06 -7.61 -18.91
CA GLY A 251 -21.35 -6.91 -18.93
C GLY A 251 -21.27 -5.38 -18.94
N SER A 252 -20.10 -4.78 -19.17
CA SER A 252 -19.93 -3.32 -19.23
C SER A 252 -19.63 -2.82 -20.65
N SER A 253 -20.58 -2.09 -21.25
CA SER A 253 -20.42 -1.51 -22.60
C SER A 253 -19.68 -0.17 -22.62
N ARG A 254 -19.69 0.58 -21.51
CA ARG A 254 -19.19 1.97 -21.48
C ARG A 254 -17.73 2.09 -21.94
N PRO A 255 -16.80 1.20 -21.53
CA PRO A 255 -15.41 1.28 -22.01
C PRO A 255 -15.28 1.13 -23.53
N ASN A 256 -16.13 0.32 -24.17
CA ASN A 256 -16.15 0.20 -25.63
C ASN A 256 -16.69 1.48 -26.30
N GLU A 257 -17.75 2.08 -25.76
CA GLU A 257 -18.28 3.37 -26.24
C GLU A 257 -17.23 4.48 -26.15
N TRP A 258 -16.49 4.54 -25.05
CA TRP A 258 -15.39 5.51 -24.87
C TRP A 258 -14.26 5.27 -25.88
N LEU A 259 -13.85 4.01 -26.06
CA LEU A 259 -12.83 3.65 -27.05
C LEU A 259 -13.25 4.08 -28.46
N THR A 260 -14.49 3.80 -28.85
CA THR A 260 -15.05 4.19 -30.15
C THR A 260 -15.02 5.71 -30.35
N LYS A 261 -15.47 6.48 -29.36
CA LYS A 261 -15.42 7.95 -29.39
C LYS A 261 -13.98 8.48 -29.55
N ILE A 262 -13.02 7.89 -28.83
CA ILE A 262 -11.60 8.28 -28.93
C ILE A 262 -11.06 8.00 -30.34
N LEU A 263 -11.31 6.81 -30.89
CA LEU A 263 -10.84 6.43 -32.23
C LEU A 263 -11.41 7.32 -33.34
N MET A 264 -12.68 7.71 -33.23
CA MET A 264 -13.31 8.64 -34.18
C MET A 264 -12.64 10.02 -34.15
N ASN A 265 -12.35 10.54 -32.96
CA ASN A 265 -11.69 11.84 -32.80
C ASN A 265 -10.25 11.81 -33.37
N THR A 266 -9.50 10.73 -33.15
CA THR A 266 -8.15 10.59 -33.72
C THR A 266 -8.16 10.57 -35.25
N LYS A 267 -9.18 9.95 -35.88
CA LYS A 267 -9.31 9.94 -37.36
C LYS A 267 -9.58 11.33 -37.93
N LYS A 268 -10.44 12.12 -37.29
CA LYS A 268 -10.77 13.49 -37.72
C LYS A 268 -9.55 14.42 -37.71
N VAL A 269 -8.73 14.34 -36.65
CA VAL A 269 -7.50 15.14 -36.53
C VAL A 269 -6.51 14.81 -37.66
N ASN A 270 -6.30 13.52 -37.94
CA ASN A 270 -5.37 13.11 -39.00
C ASN A 270 -5.81 13.56 -40.40
N GLN A 271 -7.13 13.66 -40.66
CA GLN A 271 -7.69 14.15 -41.93
C GLN A 271 -7.60 15.68 -42.09
N GLN A 272 -7.49 16.44 -41.01
CA GLN A 272 -7.31 17.90 -41.06
C GLN A 272 -5.83 18.30 -41.27
N ILE A 273 -4.88 17.44 -40.89
CA ILE A 273 -3.43 17.68 -41.07
C ILE A 273 -2.95 17.30 -42.48
N THR A 274 -3.72 16.49 -43.22
CA THR A 274 -3.40 16.03 -44.59
C THR A 274 -4.08 16.85 -45.69
N LYS A 275 -4.75 17.96 -45.33
CA LYS A 275 -5.27 18.98 -46.26
C LYS A 275 -4.45 20.25 -46.11
#